data_AF-A0A9P0KVC1-F1
#
_entry.id   AF-A0A9P0KVC1-F1
#
_cell.length_a   1.000
_cell.length_b   1.000
_cell.length_c   1.000
_cell.angle_alpha   90.00
_cell.angle_beta   90.00
_cell.angle_gamma   90.00
#
_symmetry.space_group_name_H-M   'P 1'
#
loop_
_entity.id
_entity.type
_entity.pdbx_description
1 polymer ?
#
loop_
_entity_poly.entity_id
_entity_poly.type
_entity_poly.pdbx_seq_one_letter_code
_entity_poly.pdbx_strand_id
1 'polypeptide(L)'
;MALFYNPYINRSDMTEALGQKWSVIGRTAILFTEVFMLISGLLNANALFSELDKSKRMNFKDKLVTRLFRILPNLVAIILFCTYILPDLGSGPLWPLVVNHHAELCKKHMWRNILLIHNYYGFEEMCLTHTHQVGIDMQLFLVTPFFVYAIWKNREVGLFILAAFATLSTILRFWVTWANELSHVVHFGIPISRMFRTADLSYILPTHRATIYLTGIAMAYILRYTNKTSIISKPHRLILWVLAYVLFLSTWIGPMNMASYGFQYNNLYAALYAALSPITFGLAVSYIIYAVDRNFGNWFGPLLTWKYFTVFTKISYAVYLTQFPIFFYNIGKTKYVGEYRHYMMMEILETTAVILLSIALTLTVEMPFQKLKKALLDIEEPLPAKPDKIKKPITISRKSELG
;
A
#
# COMPACT_ATOMS: atom_id res chain seq x y z
N MET A 1 3.37 -12.13 -11.87
CA MET A 1 4.66 -12.82 -12.11
C MET A 1 4.55 -14.34 -11.94
N ALA A 2 3.74 -14.85 -11.01
CA ALA A 2 3.50 -16.29 -10.82
C ALA A 2 3.21 -17.08 -12.12
N LEU A 3 2.33 -16.54 -12.98
CA LEU A 3 1.98 -17.14 -14.28
C LEU A 3 3.20 -17.45 -15.17
N PHE A 4 4.30 -16.67 -15.09
CA PHE A 4 5.48 -16.92 -15.92
C PHE A 4 6.25 -18.19 -15.56
N TYR A 5 6.05 -18.71 -14.34
CA TYR A 5 6.68 -19.95 -13.90
C TYR A 5 5.90 -21.19 -14.34
N ASN A 6 4.63 -21.04 -14.70
CA ASN A 6 3.82 -22.17 -15.13
C ASN A 6 4.19 -22.59 -16.57
N PRO A 7 4.35 -23.91 -16.81
CA PRO A 7 4.58 -24.41 -18.15
C PRO A 7 3.27 -24.37 -18.96
N TYR A 8 3.26 -23.58 -20.04
CA TYR A 8 2.14 -23.50 -20.98
C TYR A 8 2.53 -24.02 -22.36
N ILE A 9 1.62 -24.78 -23.00
CA ILE A 9 1.80 -25.28 -24.37
C ILE A 9 1.78 -24.12 -25.38
N ASN A 10 0.83 -23.21 -25.25
CA ASN A 10 0.65 -22.03 -26.11
C ASN A 10 1.32 -20.78 -25.50
N ARG A 11 2.64 -20.89 -25.25
CA ARG A 11 3.41 -19.80 -24.63
C ARG A 11 3.41 -18.51 -25.47
N SER A 12 3.37 -18.62 -26.80
CA SER A 12 3.30 -17.48 -27.71
C SER A 12 2.03 -16.65 -27.49
N ASP A 13 0.86 -17.28 -27.38
CA ASP A 13 -0.42 -16.60 -27.12
C ASP A 13 -0.41 -15.87 -25.77
N MET A 14 0.19 -16.49 -24.75
CA MET A 14 0.39 -15.85 -23.45
C MET A 14 1.27 -14.60 -23.58
N THR A 15 2.39 -14.72 -24.28
CA THR A 15 3.33 -13.62 -24.50
C THR A 15 2.69 -12.48 -25.30
N GLU A 16 1.87 -12.79 -26.31
CA GLU A 16 1.13 -11.79 -27.09
C GLU A 16 0.05 -11.11 -26.24
N ALA A 17 -0.75 -11.87 -25.49
CA ALA A 17 -1.79 -11.32 -24.62
C ALA A 17 -1.19 -10.41 -23.53
N LEU A 18 -0.05 -10.82 -22.95
CA LEU A 18 0.67 -10.02 -21.96
C LEU A 18 1.44 -8.86 -22.61
N GLY A 19 1.73 -8.89 -23.91
CA GLY A 19 2.36 -7.81 -24.68
C GLY A 19 1.39 -6.69 -25.08
N GLN A 20 0.11 -6.83 -24.74
CA GLN A 20 -0.90 -5.79 -25.00
C GLN A 20 -0.81 -4.64 -24.02
N LYS A 21 -1.19 -3.43 -24.46
CA LYS A 21 -1.10 -2.20 -23.65
C LYS A 21 -1.91 -2.24 -22.36
N TRP A 22 -3.03 -2.97 -22.33
CA TRP A 22 -3.87 -3.11 -21.13
C TRP A 22 -3.17 -3.87 -20.00
N SER A 23 -2.18 -4.71 -20.31
CA SER A 23 -1.40 -5.47 -19.32
C SER A 23 -0.59 -4.57 -18.37
N VAL A 24 -0.45 -3.28 -18.71
CA VAL A 24 0.22 -2.28 -17.87
C VAL A 24 -0.37 -2.21 -16.46
N ILE A 25 -1.67 -2.49 -16.32
CA ILE A 25 -2.37 -2.48 -15.03
C ILE A 25 -1.76 -3.53 -14.08
N GLY A 26 -1.44 -4.72 -14.60
CA GLY A 26 -0.77 -5.77 -13.83
C GLY A 26 0.75 -5.60 -13.72
N ARG A 27 1.39 -4.97 -14.72
CA ARG A 27 2.84 -4.73 -14.77
C ARG A 27 3.30 -3.58 -13.86
N THR A 28 2.38 -2.74 -13.40
CA THR A 28 2.65 -1.57 -12.55
C THR A 28 2.20 -1.82 -11.11
N ALA A 29 2.57 -2.99 -10.56
CA ALA A 29 2.15 -3.43 -9.23
C ALA A 29 2.50 -2.45 -8.10
N ILE A 30 3.56 -1.65 -8.32
CA ILE A 30 4.03 -0.62 -7.40
C ILE A 30 2.95 0.39 -7.04
N LEU A 31 2.05 0.78 -7.96
CA LEU A 31 0.99 1.75 -7.70
C LEU A 31 -0.03 1.28 -6.65
N PHE A 32 -0.33 -0.02 -6.61
CA PHE A 32 -1.23 -0.56 -5.58
C PHE A 32 -0.65 -0.36 -4.17
N THR A 33 0.67 -0.57 -4.03
CA THR A 33 1.38 -0.37 -2.76
C THR A 33 1.54 1.11 -2.37
N GLU A 34 1.53 2.01 -3.35
CA GLU A 34 1.59 3.47 -3.12
C GLU A 34 0.32 3.96 -2.38
N VAL A 35 -0.88 3.45 -2.70
CA VAL A 35 -2.13 3.79 -1.97
C VAL A 35 -1.99 3.44 -0.49
N PHE A 36 -1.48 2.24 -0.18
CA PHE A 36 -1.31 1.79 1.20
C PHE A 36 -0.35 2.69 1.98
N MET A 37 0.75 3.14 1.36
CA MET A 37 1.67 4.09 1.99
C MET A 37 1.03 5.44 2.27
N LEU A 38 0.28 5.97 1.32
CA LEU A 38 -0.44 7.24 1.48
C LEU A 38 -1.42 7.17 2.65
N ILE A 39 -2.24 6.12 2.69
CA ILE A 39 -3.23 5.93 3.76
C ILE A 39 -2.54 5.72 5.10
N SER A 40 -1.45 4.96 5.15
CA SER A 40 -0.69 4.76 6.39
C SER A 40 -0.14 6.08 6.92
N GLY A 41 0.53 6.88 6.09
CA GLY A 41 1.03 8.20 6.47
C GLY A 41 -0.08 9.12 6.98
N LEU A 42 -1.23 9.12 6.30
CA LEU A 42 -2.41 9.89 6.69
C LEU A 42 -2.95 9.48 8.07
N LEU A 43 -3.20 8.19 8.28
CA LEU A 43 -3.78 7.69 9.52
C LEU A 43 -2.82 7.86 10.71
N ASN A 44 -1.54 7.61 10.50
CA ASN A 44 -0.51 7.76 11.54
C ASN A 44 -0.37 9.23 11.96
N ALA A 45 -0.27 10.13 10.99
CA ALA A 45 -0.18 11.56 11.26
C ALA A 45 -1.45 12.09 11.94
N ASN A 46 -2.65 11.72 11.46
CA ASN A 46 -3.90 12.16 12.07
C ASN A 46 -4.04 11.69 13.53
N ALA A 47 -3.62 10.46 13.83
CA ALA A 47 -3.63 9.92 15.19
C ALA A 47 -2.65 10.66 16.12
N LEU A 48 -1.50 11.12 15.61
CA LEU A 48 -0.51 11.89 16.37
C LEU A 48 -0.95 13.35 16.56
N PHE A 49 -1.44 14.01 15.50
CA PHE A 49 -2.01 15.36 15.61
C PHE A 49 -3.16 15.39 16.62
N SER A 50 -4.06 14.38 16.58
CA SER A 50 -5.17 14.29 17.54
C SER A 50 -4.72 14.22 19.00
N GLU A 51 -3.58 13.61 19.27
CA GLU A 51 -3.06 13.44 20.63
C GLU A 51 -2.34 14.70 21.10
N LEU A 52 -1.55 15.32 20.23
CA LEU A 52 -0.88 16.59 20.49
C LEU A 52 -1.88 17.72 20.71
N ASP A 53 -2.97 17.77 19.93
CA ASP A 53 -4.02 18.77 20.11
C ASP A 53 -4.71 18.64 21.48
N LYS A 54 -4.92 17.42 21.97
CA LYS A 54 -5.61 17.14 23.24
C LYS A 54 -4.70 17.23 24.47
N SER A 55 -3.51 16.65 24.41
CA SER A 55 -2.66 16.41 25.57
C SER A 55 -1.37 17.22 25.59
N LYS A 56 -1.02 17.89 24.47
CA LYS A 56 0.27 18.57 24.25
C LYS A 56 1.50 17.66 24.43
N ARG A 57 1.29 16.35 24.58
CA ARG A 57 2.31 15.31 24.73
C ARG A 57 2.10 14.27 23.64
N MET A 58 3.13 13.47 23.39
CA MET A 58 3.13 12.44 22.36
C MET A 58 3.67 11.14 22.95
N ASN A 59 2.76 10.24 23.31
CA ASN A 59 3.09 8.91 23.81
C ASN A 59 3.37 7.98 22.63
N PHE A 60 4.51 8.20 21.97
CA PHE A 60 4.89 7.41 20.80
C PHE A 60 5.13 5.93 21.13
N LYS A 61 5.61 5.63 22.34
CA LYS A 61 5.86 4.26 22.81
C LYS A 61 4.59 3.40 22.77
N ASP A 62 3.47 3.91 23.30
CA ASP A 62 2.21 3.16 23.35
C ASP A 62 1.64 2.91 21.95
N LYS A 63 1.79 3.88 21.04
CA LYS A 63 1.42 3.72 19.63
C LYS A 63 2.31 2.68 18.93
N LEU A 64 3.61 2.70 19.18
CA LEU A 64 4.55 1.72 18.63
C LEU A 64 4.22 0.31 19.11
N VAL A 65 4.02 0.13 20.42
CA VAL A 65 3.61 -1.16 21.01
C VAL A 65 2.29 -1.62 20.40
N THR A 66 1.28 -0.75 20.37
CA THR A 66 -0.02 -1.04 19.76
C THR A 66 0.12 -1.48 18.30
N ARG A 67 1.00 -0.84 17.53
CA ARG A 67 1.24 -1.19 16.13
C ARG A 67 1.94 -2.55 16.00
N LEU A 68 2.94 -2.83 16.83
CA LEU A 68 3.67 -4.10 16.84
C LEU A 68 2.73 -5.27 17.15
N PHE A 69 1.86 -5.14 18.17
CA PHE A 69 0.85 -6.16 18.50
C PHE A 69 -0.17 -6.40 17.39
N ARG A 70 -0.35 -5.46 16.46
CA ARG A 70 -1.21 -5.64 15.29
C ARG A 70 -0.50 -6.34 14.13
N ILE A 71 0.77 -6.01 13.89
CA ILE A 71 1.51 -6.46 12.71
C ILE A 71 2.23 -7.79 12.96
N LEU A 72 2.99 -7.88 14.05
CA LEU A 72 3.91 -9.01 14.28
C LEU A 72 3.21 -10.38 14.39
N PRO A 73 2.07 -10.54 15.07
CA PRO A 73 1.50 -11.89 15.26
C PRO A 73 1.20 -12.60 13.95
N ASN A 74 0.51 -11.95 13.01
CA ASN A 74 0.20 -12.54 11.70
C ASN A 74 1.47 -12.73 10.85
N LEU A 75 2.40 -11.77 10.89
CA LEU A 75 3.66 -11.86 10.16
C LEU A 75 4.49 -13.07 10.61
N VAL A 76 4.66 -13.23 11.93
CA VAL A 76 5.39 -14.35 12.53
C VAL A 76 4.69 -15.67 12.23
N ALA A 77 3.36 -15.73 12.39
CA ALA A 77 2.59 -16.95 12.09
C ALA A 77 2.79 -17.40 10.63
N ILE A 78 2.75 -16.47 9.67
CA ILE A 78 2.97 -16.79 8.25
C ILE A 78 4.42 -17.19 7.97
N ILE A 79 5.40 -16.50 8.56
CA ILE A 79 6.82 -16.89 8.40
C ILE A 79 7.04 -18.31 8.93
N LEU A 80 6.55 -18.63 10.13
CA LEU A 80 6.69 -19.96 10.71
C LEU A 80 5.98 -21.02 9.87
N PHE A 81 4.77 -20.74 9.40
CA PHE A 81 4.04 -21.62 8.50
C PHE A 81 4.84 -21.89 7.21
N CYS A 82 5.33 -20.85 6.53
CA CYS A 82 6.12 -21.00 5.31
C CYS A 82 7.46 -21.71 5.52
N THR A 83 8.04 -21.60 6.71
CA THR A 83 9.36 -22.17 7.04
C THR A 83 9.29 -23.64 7.40
N TYR A 84 8.28 -24.04 8.18
CA TYR A 84 8.25 -25.35 8.84
C TYR A 84 7.07 -26.24 8.45
N ILE A 85 6.00 -25.69 7.88
CA ILE A 85 4.79 -26.46 7.55
C ILE A 85 4.64 -26.57 6.04
N LEU A 86 4.70 -25.45 5.34
CA LEU A 86 4.48 -25.38 3.90
C LEU A 86 5.35 -26.34 3.08
N PRO A 87 6.66 -26.54 3.35
CA PRO A 87 7.50 -27.45 2.57
C PRO A 87 7.04 -28.91 2.58
N ASP A 88 6.34 -29.33 3.63
CA ASP A 88 5.90 -30.72 3.84
C ASP A 88 4.48 -30.99 3.31
N LEU A 89 3.73 -29.94 2.92
CA LEU A 89 2.33 -30.07 2.48
C LEU A 89 2.16 -30.58 1.05
N GLY A 90 3.22 -30.67 0.26
CA GLY A 90 3.09 -30.98 -1.16
C GLY A 90 4.38 -31.45 -1.82
N SER A 91 4.27 -31.72 -3.11
CA SER A 91 5.38 -32.16 -3.95
C SER A 91 5.13 -31.78 -5.41
N GLY A 92 6.21 -31.49 -6.13
CA GLY A 92 6.17 -31.16 -7.55
C GLY A 92 7.55 -30.80 -8.10
N PRO A 93 7.71 -30.75 -9.43
CA PRO A 93 8.99 -30.46 -10.07
C PRO A 93 9.53 -29.07 -9.74
N LEU A 94 8.65 -28.08 -9.57
CA LEU A 94 9.02 -26.71 -9.18
C LEU A 94 9.09 -26.51 -7.66
N TRP A 95 8.71 -27.53 -6.87
CA TRP A 95 8.63 -27.43 -5.40
C TRP A 95 9.98 -27.09 -4.74
N PRO A 96 11.12 -27.73 -5.10
CA PRO A 96 12.41 -27.38 -4.51
C PRO A 96 12.85 -25.95 -4.84
N LEU A 97 12.55 -25.49 -6.06
CA LEU A 97 12.95 -24.18 -6.57
C LEU A 97 12.14 -23.04 -5.95
N VAL A 98 10.85 -23.25 -5.72
CA VAL A 98 9.93 -22.20 -5.29
C VAL A 98 9.63 -22.29 -3.79
N VAL A 99 9.27 -23.46 -3.28
CA VAL A 99 8.85 -23.61 -1.87
C VAL A 99 10.05 -23.85 -0.96
N ASN A 100 10.87 -24.88 -1.25
CA ASN A 100 11.98 -25.24 -0.35
C ASN A 100 13.04 -24.14 -0.30
N HIS A 101 13.40 -23.55 -1.44
CA HIS A 101 14.34 -22.43 -1.48
C HIS A 101 13.90 -21.25 -0.60
N HIS A 102 12.62 -20.85 -0.68
CA HIS A 102 12.11 -19.78 0.18
C HIS A 102 12.05 -20.17 1.66
N ALA A 103 11.75 -21.44 1.98
CA ALA A 103 11.77 -21.93 3.35
C ALA A 103 13.18 -21.88 3.94
N GLU A 104 14.22 -22.26 3.20
CA GLU A 104 15.62 -22.18 3.64
C GLU A 104 16.08 -20.73 3.86
N LEU A 105 15.73 -19.81 2.97
CA LEU A 105 15.94 -18.38 3.18
C LEU A 105 15.27 -17.89 4.47
N CYS A 106 14.05 -18.38 4.74
CA CYS A 106 13.35 -18.05 5.99
C CYS A 106 14.00 -18.64 7.23
N LYS A 107 14.52 -19.87 7.21
CA LYS A 107 15.28 -20.43 8.35
C LYS A 107 16.47 -19.55 8.72
N LYS A 108 17.20 -19.04 7.72
CA LYS A 108 18.39 -18.22 7.90
C LYS A 108 18.09 -16.76 8.27
N HIS A 109 17.00 -16.20 7.74
CA HIS A 109 16.75 -14.74 7.75
C HIS A 109 15.41 -14.28 8.35
N MET A 110 14.62 -15.17 8.96
CA MET A 110 13.36 -14.80 9.62
C MET A 110 13.53 -13.69 10.67
N TRP A 111 14.64 -13.68 11.42
CA TRP A 111 14.92 -12.67 12.44
C TRP A 111 14.93 -11.24 11.86
N ARG A 112 15.40 -11.07 10.62
CA ARG A 112 15.40 -9.76 9.93
C ARG A 112 13.98 -9.26 9.66
N ASN A 113 13.06 -10.17 9.33
CA ASN A 113 11.66 -9.87 9.10
C ASN A 113 10.93 -9.55 10.41
N ILE A 114 11.22 -10.28 11.48
CA ILE A 114 10.66 -10.02 12.82
C ILE A 114 11.06 -8.61 13.31
N LEU A 115 12.31 -8.22 13.04
CA LEU A 115 12.81 -6.86 13.33
C LEU A 115 12.36 -5.80 12.30
N LEU A 116 11.68 -6.19 11.22
CA LEU A 116 11.19 -5.29 10.16
C LEU A 116 12.32 -4.48 9.49
N ILE A 117 13.52 -5.08 9.35
CA ILE A 117 14.72 -4.47 8.73
C ILE A 117 15.21 -5.24 7.49
N HIS A 118 14.51 -6.30 7.09
CA HIS A 118 14.91 -7.20 6.00
C HIS A 118 15.08 -6.51 4.65
N ASN A 119 14.46 -5.35 4.45
CA ASN A 119 14.58 -4.54 3.24
C ASN A 119 15.90 -3.80 3.02
N TYR A 120 16.83 -3.89 3.98
CA TYR A 120 18.19 -3.37 3.80
C TYR A 120 19.21 -4.43 3.40
N TYR A 121 18.84 -5.71 3.36
CA TYR A 121 19.77 -6.84 3.16
C TYR A 121 19.66 -7.49 1.78
N GLY A 122 19.15 -6.76 0.78
CA GLY A 122 18.89 -7.25 -0.56
C GLY A 122 17.61 -8.07 -0.67
N PHE A 123 17.04 -8.11 -1.86
CA PHE A 123 15.74 -8.71 -2.19
C PHE A 123 15.83 -10.23 -2.29
N GLU A 124 16.95 -10.76 -2.81
CA GLU A 124 17.17 -12.21 -2.97
C GLU A 124 17.29 -12.93 -1.61
N GLU A 125 17.90 -12.29 -0.62
CA GLU A 125 18.10 -12.86 0.72
C GLU A 125 16.91 -12.59 1.67
N MET A 126 15.78 -12.08 1.16
CA MET A 126 14.59 -11.87 1.97
C MET A 126 13.85 -13.17 2.25
N CYS A 127 13.53 -13.39 3.53
CA CYS A 127 12.41 -14.26 3.86
C CYS A 127 11.11 -13.57 3.46
N LEU A 128 10.37 -14.18 2.51
CA LEU A 128 9.12 -13.68 1.94
C LEU A 128 9.23 -12.26 1.36
N THR A 129 9.65 -12.15 0.11
CA THR A 129 9.92 -10.86 -0.56
C THR A 129 8.80 -9.82 -0.45
N HIS A 130 7.53 -10.22 -0.47
CA HIS A 130 6.40 -9.29 -0.36
C HIS A 130 6.32 -8.57 1.00
N THR A 131 6.92 -9.06 2.08
CA THR A 131 6.84 -8.38 3.39
C THR A 131 7.64 -7.06 3.43
N HIS A 132 8.45 -6.74 2.40
CA HIS A 132 9.22 -5.49 2.30
C HIS A 132 8.34 -4.24 2.55
N GLN A 133 7.10 -4.23 2.05
CA GLN A 133 6.14 -3.15 2.25
C GLN A 133 5.86 -2.90 3.74
N VAL A 134 5.75 -3.96 4.54
CA VAL A 134 5.50 -3.88 6.00
C VAL A 134 6.73 -3.31 6.70
N GLY A 135 7.93 -3.71 6.27
CA GLY A 135 9.19 -3.15 6.78
C GLY A 135 9.29 -1.65 6.51
N ILE A 136 9.07 -1.24 5.26
CA ILE A 136 9.09 0.17 4.86
C ILE A 136 8.05 0.99 5.62
N ASP A 137 6.82 0.48 5.73
CA ASP A 137 5.74 1.15 6.46
C ASP A 137 6.10 1.37 7.93
N MET A 138 6.71 0.38 8.58
CA MET A 138 7.18 0.55 9.96
C MET A 138 8.30 1.58 10.08
N GLN A 139 9.26 1.56 9.15
CA GLN A 139 10.38 2.52 9.13
C GLN A 139 9.89 3.96 8.92
N LEU A 140 8.92 4.16 8.03
CA LEU A 140 8.30 5.46 7.80
C LEU A 140 7.39 5.88 8.98
N PHE A 141 6.75 4.92 9.65
CA PHE A 141 6.02 5.18 10.90
C PHE A 141 6.95 5.71 12.00
N LEU A 142 8.16 5.16 12.16
CA LEU A 142 9.13 5.61 13.15
C LEU A 142 9.58 7.07 12.96
N VAL A 143 9.65 7.56 11.72
CA VAL A 143 10.00 8.96 11.43
C VAL A 143 8.80 9.92 11.42
N THR A 144 7.57 9.41 11.42
CA THR A 144 6.35 10.23 11.39
C THR A 144 6.25 11.24 12.55
N PRO A 145 6.58 10.89 13.82
CA PRO A 145 6.57 11.83 14.94
C PRO A 145 7.38 13.09 14.71
N PHE A 146 8.53 12.97 14.03
CA PHE A 146 9.40 14.10 13.72
C PHE A 146 8.67 15.13 12.84
N PHE A 147 8.08 14.68 11.73
CA PHE A 147 7.34 15.56 10.81
C PHE A 147 6.10 16.16 11.47
N VAL A 148 5.33 15.33 12.20
CA VAL A 148 4.12 15.79 12.88
C VAL A 148 4.45 16.85 13.94
N TYR A 149 5.49 16.61 14.76
CA TYR A 149 5.92 17.57 15.77
C TYR A 149 6.45 18.86 15.15
N ALA A 150 7.22 18.78 14.05
CA ALA A 150 7.70 19.95 13.33
C ALA A 150 6.54 20.83 12.84
N ILE A 151 5.53 20.23 12.19
CA ILE A 151 4.32 20.93 11.71
C ILE A 151 3.52 21.52 12.88
N TRP A 152 3.39 20.78 13.98
CA TRP A 152 2.66 21.22 15.15
C TRP A 152 3.32 22.41 15.86
N LYS A 153 4.66 22.42 15.96
CA LYS A 153 5.42 23.50 16.60
C LYS A 153 5.45 24.77 15.75
N ASN A 154 5.72 24.65 14.46
CA ASN A 154 5.65 25.74 13.51
C ASN A 154 5.17 25.21 12.15
N ARG A 155 3.98 25.64 11.77
CA ARG A 155 3.32 25.21 10.52
C ARG A 155 4.20 25.41 9.30
N GLU A 156 4.77 26.59 9.12
CA GLU A 156 5.49 26.96 7.88
C GLU A 156 6.80 26.17 7.77
N VAL A 157 7.57 26.14 8.86
CA VAL A 157 8.83 25.40 8.92
C VAL A 157 8.58 23.89 8.79
N GLY A 158 7.57 23.35 9.48
CA GLY A 158 7.25 21.93 9.41
C GLY A 158 6.77 21.48 8.03
N LEU A 159 5.93 22.29 7.35
CA LEU A 159 5.52 22.02 5.97
C LEU A 159 6.69 22.15 5.00
N PHE A 160 7.58 23.12 5.20
CA PHE A 160 8.80 23.25 4.41
C PHE A 160 9.71 22.03 4.57
N ILE A 161 9.95 21.56 5.80
CA ILE A 161 10.73 20.34 6.08
C ILE A 161 10.09 19.13 5.40
N LEU A 162 8.77 18.96 5.53
CA LEU A 162 8.06 17.86 4.89
C LEU A 162 8.21 17.90 3.36
N ALA A 163 8.02 19.07 2.75
CA ALA A 163 8.17 19.26 1.32
C ALA A 163 9.62 18.99 0.86
N ALA A 164 10.61 19.50 1.58
CA ALA A 164 12.03 19.28 1.28
C ALA A 164 12.40 17.80 1.27
N PHE A 165 11.96 17.03 2.28
CA PHE A 165 12.20 15.58 2.33
C PHE A 165 11.46 14.81 1.24
N ALA A 166 10.22 15.20 0.91
CA ALA A 166 9.48 14.60 -0.20
C ALA A 166 10.14 14.88 -1.56
N THR A 167 10.64 16.10 -1.76
CA THR A 167 11.40 16.47 -2.96
C THR A 167 12.72 15.72 -3.03
N LEU A 168 13.47 15.62 -1.94
CA LEU A 168 14.72 14.87 -1.88
C LEU A 168 14.51 13.39 -2.16
N SER A 169 13.48 12.77 -1.58
CA SER A 169 13.08 11.38 -1.86
C SER A 169 12.78 11.17 -3.35
N THR A 170 12.08 12.12 -3.98
CA THR A 170 11.74 12.08 -5.41
C THR A 170 12.98 12.21 -6.28
N ILE A 171 13.87 13.17 -5.98
CA ILE A 171 15.13 13.37 -6.70
C ILE A 171 16.03 12.15 -6.56
N LEU A 172 16.13 11.57 -5.36
CA LEU A 172 16.89 10.35 -5.11
C LEU A 172 16.37 9.19 -5.98
N ARG A 173 15.04 8.98 -5.98
CA ARG A 173 14.40 7.95 -6.82
C ARG A 173 14.63 8.18 -8.30
N PHE A 174 14.53 9.42 -8.78
CA PHE A 174 14.85 9.79 -10.17
C PHE A 174 16.31 9.45 -10.50
N TRP A 175 17.24 9.98 -9.71
CA TRP A 175 18.67 9.89 -9.95
C TRP A 175 19.16 8.44 -9.97
N VAL A 176 18.79 7.65 -8.97
CA VAL A 176 19.18 6.25 -8.87
C VAL A 176 18.58 5.43 -10.01
N THR A 177 17.33 5.70 -10.40
CA THR A 177 16.68 5.02 -11.53
C THR A 177 17.37 5.33 -12.85
N TRP A 178 17.73 6.59 -13.07
CA TRP A 178 18.43 7.03 -14.27
C TRP A 178 19.85 6.48 -14.35
N ALA A 179 20.64 6.64 -13.28
CA ALA A 179 22.04 6.27 -13.24
C ALA A 179 22.28 4.74 -13.29
N ASN A 180 21.36 3.94 -12.74
CA ASN A 180 21.48 2.48 -12.70
C ASN A 180 20.57 1.77 -13.70
N GLU A 181 19.97 2.51 -14.64
CA GLU A 181 19.09 1.96 -15.67
C GLU A 181 17.97 1.05 -15.12
N LEU A 182 17.29 1.52 -14.08
CA LEU A 182 16.27 0.75 -13.37
C LEU A 182 14.89 0.94 -14.00
N SER A 183 14.01 -0.05 -13.81
CA SER A 183 12.65 0.01 -14.37
C SER A 183 11.61 -0.49 -13.37
N HIS A 184 10.80 0.43 -12.86
CA HIS A 184 9.70 0.12 -11.93
C HIS A 184 8.46 -0.47 -12.62
N VAL A 185 8.45 -0.51 -13.95
CA VAL A 185 7.43 -1.17 -14.76
C VAL A 185 8.06 -2.38 -15.40
N VAL A 186 7.44 -3.54 -15.22
CA VAL A 186 7.84 -4.77 -15.90
C VAL A 186 7.50 -4.62 -17.38
N HIS A 187 8.44 -4.10 -18.18
CA HIS A 187 8.29 -3.94 -19.62
C HIS A 187 8.49 -5.26 -20.37
N PHE A 188 8.10 -5.30 -21.63
CA PHE A 188 8.35 -6.48 -22.47
C PHE A 188 9.85 -6.71 -22.63
N GLY A 189 10.32 -7.95 -22.45
CA GLY A 189 11.73 -8.32 -22.63
C GLY A 189 12.70 -7.83 -21.55
N ILE A 190 12.23 -7.29 -20.41
CA ILE A 190 13.10 -6.86 -19.32
C ILE A 190 13.92 -8.05 -18.74
N PRO A 191 15.25 -7.91 -18.58
CA PRO A 191 16.06 -8.97 -17.99
C PRO A 191 15.80 -9.09 -16.49
N ILE A 192 15.83 -10.33 -15.98
CA ILE A 192 15.60 -10.64 -14.55
C ILE A 192 16.58 -9.88 -13.66
N SER A 193 17.86 -9.78 -14.04
CA SER A 193 18.87 -9.03 -13.30
C SER A 193 18.51 -7.54 -13.10
N ARG A 194 17.87 -6.90 -14.09
CA ARG A 194 17.39 -5.51 -13.95
C ARG A 194 16.19 -5.43 -12.99
N MET A 195 15.33 -6.45 -12.94
CA MET A 195 14.24 -6.49 -11.95
C MET A 195 14.79 -6.55 -10.53
N PHE A 196 15.72 -7.47 -10.25
CA PHE A 196 16.34 -7.61 -8.92
C PHE A 196 17.14 -6.36 -8.54
N ARG A 197 17.93 -5.80 -9.47
CA ARG A 197 18.64 -4.54 -9.23
C ARG A 197 17.69 -3.37 -8.94
N THR A 198 16.55 -3.31 -9.64
CA THR A 198 15.50 -2.31 -9.35
C THR A 198 14.89 -2.56 -7.97
N ALA A 199 14.72 -3.82 -7.59
CA ALA A 199 14.21 -4.20 -6.29
C ALA A 199 15.11 -3.66 -5.18
N ASP A 200 16.40 -3.98 -5.25
CA ASP A 200 17.42 -3.64 -4.25
C ASP A 200 17.70 -2.14 -4.14
N LEU A 201 17.89 -1.47 -5.28
CA LEU A 201 18.36 -0.10 -5.30
C LEU A 201 17.24 0.93 -5.18
N SER A 202 15.97 0.53 -5.27
CA SER A 202 14.87 1.51 -5.29
C SER A 202 13.54 1.00 -4.73
N TYR A 203 13.08 -0.20 -5.13
CA TYR A 203 11.72 -0.66 -4.80
C TYR A 203 11.51 -0.89 -3.30
N ILE A 204 12.48 -1.53 -2.63
CA ILE A 204 12.35 -1.94 -1.22
C ILE A 204 12.85 -0.90 -0.21
N LEU A 205 13.40 0.22 -0.68
CA LEU A 205 14.03 1.22 0.18
C LEU A 205 13.01 2.26 0.65
N PRO A 206 12.90 2.54 1.96
CA PRO A 206 11.94 3.51 2.48
C PRO A 206 12.20 4.92 1.98
N THR A 207 13.47 5.27 1.76
CA THR A 207 13.90 6.58 1.25
C THR A 207 13.36 6.88 -0.14
N HIS A 208 13.12 5.89 -0.99
CA HIS A 208 12.55 6.04 -2.33
C HIS A 208 11.01 6.02 -2.33
N ARG A 209 10.41 5.56 -1.24
CA ARG A 209 8.95 5.43 -1.03
C ARG A 209 8.39 6.55 -0.17
N ALA A 210 9.25 7.38 0.43
CA ALA A 210 8.85 8.41 1.38
C ALA A 210 7.95 9.48 0.75
N THR A 211 8.15 9.87 -0.52
CA THR A 211 7.35 10.92 -1.19
C THR A 211 5.86 10.77 -0.96
N ILE A 212 5.27 9.61 -1.28
CA ILE A 212 3.81 9.43 -1.16
C ILE A 212 3.34 9.33 0.29
N TYR A 213 4.17 8.74 1.16
CA TYR A 213 3.86 8.62 2.58
C TYR A 213 3.81 10.01 3.22
N LEU A 214 4.75 10.88 2.87
CA LEU A 214 4.77 12.29 3.28
C LEU A 214 3.60 13.08 2.68
N THR A 215 3.17 12.79 1.45
CA THR A 215 1.90 13.32 0.91
C THR A 215 0.71 12.94 1.80
N GLY A 216 0.68 11.71 2.32
CA GLY A 216 -0.30 11.27 3.31
C GLY A 216 -0.28 12.10 4.60
N ILE A 217 0.91 12.38 5.15
CA ILE A 217 1.07 13.25 6.33
C ILE A 217 0.54 14.67 6.05
N ALA A 218 0.92 15.25 4.90
CA ALA A 218 0.45 16.57 4.48
C ALA A 218 -1.08 16.59 4.34
N MET A 219 -1.65 15.52 3.79
CA MET A 219 -3.09 15.37 3.65
C MET A 219 -3.81 15.27 5.00
N ALA A 220 -3.22 14.59 6.00
CA ALA A 220 -3.75 14.57 7.36
C ALA A 220 -3.79 15.97 8.00
N TYR A 221 -2.73 16.76 7.79
CA TYR A 221 -2.69 18.16 8.21
C TYR A 221 -3.81 18.98 7.55
N ILE A 222 -3.96 18.87 6.23
CA ILE A 222 -5.00 19.59 5.46
C ILE A 222 -6.40 19.24 5.98
N LEU A 223 -6.72 17.95 6.14
CA LEU A 223 -8.02 17.51 6.63
C LEU A 223 -8.35 18.04 8.03
N ARG A 224 -7.36 18.12 8.91
CA ARG A 224 -7.55 18.50 10.31
C ARG A 224 -7.68 20.00 10.51
N TYR A 225 -6.82 20.80 9.88
CA TYR A 225 -6.72 22.24 10.15
C TYR A 225 -7.42 23.12 9.10
N THR A 226 -7.91 22.56 8.00
CA THR A 226 -8.72 23.30 7.02
C THR A 226 -10.19 23.28 7.46
N ASN A 227 -10.85 24.43 7.56
CA ASN A 227 -12.26 24.51 7.95
C ASN A 227 -13.16 23.68 7.02
N LYS A 228 -14.02 22.82 7.59
CA LYS A 228 -15.01 22.02 6.83
C LYS A 228 -15.97 22.87 6.00
N THR A 229 -16.12 24.14 6.36
CA THR A 229 -16.96 25.14 5.72
C THR A 229 -16.22 26.01 4.70
N SER A 230 -14.97 25.72 4.32
CA SER A 230 -14.32 26.44 3.21
C SER A 230 -15.11 26.16 1.92
N ILE A 231 -15.97 27.10 1.53
CA ILE A 231 -16.86 26.96 0.38
C ILE A 231 -16.01 27.06 -0.89
N ILE A 232 -15.53 25.91 -1.39
CA ILE A 232 -15.01 25.83 -2.75
C ILE A 232 -16.22 25.95 -3.68
N SER A 233 -16.21 26.95 -4.55
CA SER A 233 -17.32 27.15 -5.49
C SER A 233 -17.47 25.96 -6.44
N LYS A 234 -18.71 25.72 -6.92
CA LYS A 234 -19.03 24.60 -7.83
C LYS A 234 -18.04 24.46 -9.02
N PRO A 235 -17.66 25.53 -9.74
CA PRO A 235 -16.73 25.40 -10.87
C PRO A 235 -15.33 24.95 -10.44
N HIS A 236 -14.81 25.48 -9.32
CA HIS A 236 -13.50 25.07 -8.82
C HIS A 236 -13.49 23.60 -8.40
N ARG A 237 -14.59 23.09 -7.84
CA ARG A 237 -14.72 21.65 -7.54
C ARG A 237 -14.67 20.79 -8.80
N LEU A 238 -15.32 21.23 -9.88
CA LEU A 238 -15.27 20.52 -11.16
C LEU A 238 -13.84 20.49 -11.72
N ILE A 239 -13.15 21.64 -11.71
CA ILE A 239 -11.75 21.74 -12.16
C ILE A 239 -10.86 20.77 -11.38
N LEU A 240 -10.98 20.74 -10.05
CA LEU A 240 -10.19 19.85 -9.22
C LEU A 240 -10.51 18.36 -9.46
N TRP A 241 -11.77 18.00 -9.69
CA TRP A 241 -12.15 16.63 -10.09
C TRP A 241 -11.57 16.24 -11.44
N VAL A 242 -11.65 17.12 -12.44
CA VAL A 242 -11.05 16.89 -13.76
C VAL A 242 -9.53 16.74 -13.63
N LEU A 243 -8.87 17.61 -12.86
CA LEU A 243 -7.44 17.52 -12.62
C LEU A 243 -7.06 16.21 -11.93
N ALA A 244 -7.78 15.79 -10.89
CA ALA A 244 -7.53 14.53 -10.20
C ALA A 244 -7.73 13.32 -11.13
N TYR A 245 -8.74 13.36 -12.00
CA TYR A 245 -8.98 12.32 -13.01
C TYR A 245 -7.84 12.25 -14.04
N VAL A 246 -7.39 13.40 -14.55
CA VAL A 246 -6.27 13.47 -15.51
C VAL A 246 -4.98 12.95 -14.87
N LEU A 247 -4.68 13.32 -13.63
CA LEU A 247 -3.51 12.83 -12.89
C LEU A 247 -3.58 11.33 -12.61
N PHE A 248 -4.78 10.83 -12.27
CA PHE A 248 -5.00 9.39 -12.07
C PHE A 248 -4.75 8.63 -13.38
N LEU A 249 -5.38 9.06 -14.47
CA LEU A 249 -5.23 8.44 -15.78
C LEU A 249 -3.79 8.51 -16.31
N SER A 250 -3.11 9.65 -16.16
CA SER A 250 -1.73 9.81 -16.65
C SER A 250 -0.76 8.82 -15.98
N THR A 251 -1.02 8.46 -14.72
CA THR A 251 -0.21 7.49 -13.97
C THR A 251 -0.33 6.08 -14.57
N TRP A 252 -1.52 5.66 -15.01
CA TRP A 252 -1.77 4.33 -15.60
C TRP A 252 -1.49 4.28 -17.09
N ILE A 253 -1.83 5.35 -17.82
CA ILE A 253 -1.69 5.45 -19.28
C ILE A 253 -0.24 5.72 -19.66
N GLY A 254 0.48 6.51 -18.86
CA GLY A 254 1.89 6.84 -19.10
C GLY A 254 2.70 5.63 -19.55
N PRO A 255 2.86 4.59 -18.72
CA PRO A 255 3.70 3.45 -19.04
C PRO A 255 3.08 2.45 -20.04
N MET A 256 1.92 2.71 -20.66
CA MET A 256 1.27 1.76 -21.58
C MET A 256 2.18 1.35 -22.74
N ASN A 257 3.00 2.27 -23.24
CA ASN A 257 3.95 1.96 -24.31
C ASN A 257 5.09 1.06 -23.84
N MET A 258 5.38 1.00 -22.54
CA MET A 258 6.40 0.08 -21.98
C MET A 258 5.94 -1.39 -22.02
N ALA A 259 4.64 -1.64 -22.13
CA ALA A 259 4.09 -3.00 -22.19
C ALA A 259 4.15 -3.62 -23.58
N SER A 260 4.34 -2.83 -24.64
CA SER A 260 4.27 -3.29 -26.03
C SER A 260 5.52 -4.09 -26.46
N TYR A 261 5.34 -5.01 -27.40
CA TYR A 261 6.40 -5.88 -27.93
C TYR A 261 7.59 -5.10 -28.50
N GLY A 262 7.33 -3.98 -29.18
CA GLY A 262 8.36 -3.15 -29.82
C GLY A 262 8.96 -2.07 -28.92
N PHE A 263 8.73 -2.11 -27.61
CA PHE A 263 9.23 -1.08 -26.71
C PHE A 263 10.76 -1.11 -26.59
N GLN A 264 11.39 0.01 -26.90
CA GLN A 264 12.81 0.23 -26.62
C GLN A 264 12.97 0.94 -25.29
N TYR A 265 13.76 0.34 -24.40
CA TYR A 265 13.99 0.88 -23.07
C TYR A 265 14.72 2.23 -23.15
N ASN A 266 14.15 3.24 -22.50
CA ASN A 266 14.74 4.57 -22.37
C ASN A 266 14.89 4.93 -20.88
N ASN A 267 16.14 5.16 -20.46
CA ASN A 267 16.50 5.40 -19.06
C ASN A 267 15.83 6.66 -18.50
N LEU A 268 15.78 7.75 -19.28
CA LEU A 268 15.18 9.01 -18.86
C LEU A 268 13.67 8.84 -18.67
N TYR A 269 13.02 8.18 -19.61
CA TYR A 269 11.58 7.93 -19.53
C TYR A 269 11.21 7.08 -18.31
N ALA A 270 11.98 6.01 -18.06
CA ALA A 270 11.79 5.15 -16.88
C ALA A 270 12.01 5.92 -15.57
N ALA A 271 13.04 6.78 -15.51
CA ALA A 271 13.34 7.60 -14.34
C ALA A 271 12.27 8.68 -14.08
N LEU A 272 11.81 9.37 -15.11
CA LEU A 272 10.71 10.34 -15.01
C LEU A 272 9.44 9.66 -14.51
N TYR A 273 9.08 8.51 -15.08
CA TYR A 273 7.93 7.75 -14.61
C TYR A 273 8.08 7.31 -13.15
N ALA A 274 9.25 6.80 -12.77
CA ALA A 274 9.54 6.37 -11.41
C ALA A 274 9.38 7.50 -10.39
N ALA A 275 9.82 8.72 -10.73
CA ALA A 275 9.78 9.87 -9.85
C ALA A 275 8.39 10.54 -9.79
N LEU A 276 7.71 10.67 -10.94
CA LEU A 276 6.45 11.40 -11.03
C LEU A 276 5.22 10.55 -10.67
N SER A 277 5.25 9.24 -10.93
CA SER A 277 4.09 8.37 -10.68
C SER A 277 3.56 8.40 -9.24
N PRO A 278 4.40 8.42 -8.17
CA PRO A 278 3.89 8.52 -6.80
C PRO A 278 3.26 9.87 -6.50
N ILE A 279 3.72 10.94 -7.16
CA ILE A 279 3.21 12.30 -6.99
C ILE A 279 1.86 12.43 -7.67
N THR A 280 1.77 12.09 -8.97
CA THR A 280 0.52 12.20 -9.72
C THR A 280 -0.57 11.32 -9.12
N PHE A 281 -0.23 10.09 -8.78
CA PHE A 281 -1.13 9.15 -8.14
C PHE A 281 -1.52 9.58 -6.72
N GLY A 282 -0.53 10.00 -5.92
CA GLY A 282 -0.75 10.45 -4.55
C GLY A 282 -1.63 11.69 -4.47
N LEU A 283 -1.45 12.66 -5.37
CA LEU A 283 -2.30 13.86 -5.46
C LEU A 283 -3.73 13.51 -5.87
N ALA A 284 -3.90 12.61 -6.87
CA ALA A 284 -5.22 12.17 -7.30
C ALA A 284 -5.99 11.47 -6.16
N VAL A 285 -5.35 10.52 -5.47
CA VAL A 285 -5.96 9.80 -4.34
C VAL A 285 -6.19 10.73 -3.15
N SER A 286 -5.26 11.64 -2.85
CA SER A 286 -5.43 12.64 -1.79
C SER A 286 -6.64 13.54 -2.05
N TYR A 287 -6.84 14.00 -3.29
CA TYR A 287 -8.01 14.79 -3.63
C TYR A 287 -9.32 14.01 -3.48
N ILE A 288 -9.34 12.73 -3.86
CA ILE A 288 -10.51 11.87 -3.64
C ILE A 288 -10.84 11.81 -2.14
N ILE A 289 -9.83 11.54 -1.28
CA ILE A 289 -10.02 11.52 0.17
C ILE A 289 -10.55 12.87 0.68
N TYR A 290 -9.99 13.98 0.20
CA TYR A 290 -10.42 15.34 0.55
C TYR A 290 -11.88 15.58 0.16
N ALA A 291 -12.24 15.25 -1.08
CA ALA A 291 -13.58 15.46 -1.61
C ALA A 291 -14.63 14.62 -0.86
N VAL A 292 -14.28 13.41 -0.44
CA VAL A 292 -15.16 12.55 0.38
C VAL A 292 -15.36 13.14 1.78
N ASP A 293 -14.29 13.54 2.48
CA ASP A 293 -14.40 14.14 3.83
C ASP A 293 -15.23 15.44 3.82
N ARG A 294 -15.13 16.22 2.74
CA ARG A 294 -15.84 17.52 2.58
C ARG A 294 -17.20 17.41 1.90
N ASN A 295 -17.71 16.20 1.65
CA ASN A 295 -18.99 15.96 0.97
C ASN A 295 -19.08 16.55 -0.45
N PHE A 296 -17.95 16.64 -1.16
CA PHE A 296 -17.87 17.01 -2.57
C PHE A 296 -17.87 15.80 -3.52
N GLY A 297 -17.99 14.59 -2.98
CA GLY A 297 -17.95 13.33 -3.71
C GLY A 297 -19.23 12.94 -4.46
N ASN A 298 -20.32 13.71 -4.41
CA ASN A 298 -21.62 13.40 -5.02
C ASN A 298 -21.99 11.90 -4.89
N TRP A 299 -22.07 11.16 -6.00
CA TRP A 299 -22.38 9.72 -6.04
C TRP A 299 -21.20 8.83 -5.61
N PHE A 300 -19.96 9.30 -5.80
CA PHE A 300 -18.74 8.55 -5.54
C PHE A 300 -18.40 8.48 -4.05
N GLY A 301 -18.78 9.50 -3.27
CA GLY A 301 -18.56 9.54 -1.82
C GLY A 301 -19.28 8.45 -1.04
N PRO A 302 -20.60 8.26 -1.22
CA PRO A 302 -21.36 7.17 -0.61
C PRO A 302 -20.82 5.78 -0.96
N LEU A 303 -20.33 5.58 -2.18
CA LEU A 303 -19.72 4.33 -2.61
C LEU A 303 -18.44 4.03 -1.80
N LEU A 304 -17.53 5.01 -1.67
CA LEU A 304 -16.28 4.82 -0.93
C LEU A 304 -16.46 4.70 0.58
N THR A 305 -17.55 5.22 1.13
CA THR A 305 -17.87 5.16 2.57
C THR A 305 -18.79 3.98 2.91
N TRP A 306 -18.95 3.03 1.98
CA TRP A 306 -19.87 1.92 2.16
C TRP A 306 -19.47 0.99 3.31
N LYS A 307 -20.43 0.71 4.20
CA LYS A 307 -20.19 -0.04 5.45
C LYS A 307 -19.55 -1.42 5.24
N TYR A 308 -19.82 -2.10 4.12
CA TYR A 308 -19.26 -3.43 3.86
C TYR A 308 -17.76 -3.41 3.57
N PHE A 309 -17.19 -2.29 3.13
CA PHE A 309 -15.74 -2.15 3.02
C PHE A 309 -15.02 -2.28 4.37
N THR A 310 -15.72 -2.07 5.49
CA THR A 310 -15.18 -2.32 6.84
C THR A 310 -14.79 -3.79 7.05
N VAL A 311 -15.46 -4.74 6.39
CA VAL A 311 -15.09 -6.17 6.49
C VAL A 311 -13.77 -6.39 5.74
N PHE A 312 -13.67 -5.86 4.53
CA PHE A 312 -12.46 -5.96 3.72
C PHE A 312 -11.25 -5.29 4.38
N THR A 313 -11.42 -4.16 5.06
CA THR A 313 -10.32 -3.49 5.77
C THR A 313 -9.82 -4.25 6.99
N LYS A 314 -10.65 -5.11 7.61
CA LYS A 314 -10.24 -5.96 8.73
C LYS A 314 -9.40 -7.16 8.28
N ILE A 315 -9.69 -7.72 7.12
CA ILE A 315 -8.96 -8.89 6.58
C ILE A 315 -7.83 -8.52 5.62
N SER A 316 -7.73 -7.25 5.18
CA SER A 316 -6.79 -6.82 4.14
C SER A 316 -5.34 -7.17 4.43
N TYR A 317 -4.92 -7.07 5.70
CA TYR A 317 -3.56 -7.41 6.11
C TYR A 317 -3.31 -8.93 6.04
N ALA A 318 -4.28 -9.74 6.45
CA ALA A 318 -4.19 -11.19 6.29
C ALA A 318 -4.13 -11.59 4.80
N VAL A 319 -5.00 -11.01 3.96
CA VAL A 319 -4.98 -11.19 2.49
C VAL A 319 -3.61 -10.86 1.91
N TYR A 320 -3.04 -9.74 2.34
CA TYR A 320 -1.72 -9.31 1.89
C TYR A 320 -0.62 -10.34 2.18
N LEU A 321 -0.64 -10.96 3.36
CA LEU A 321 0.36 -11.94 3.78
C LEU A 321 0.13 -13.33 3.18
N THR A 322 -1.12 -13.77 3.04
CA THR A 322 -1.43 -15.13 2.59
C THR A 322 -1.31 -15.31 1.09
N GLN A 323 -1.43 -14.24 0.29
CA GLN A 323 -1.47 -14.35 -1.17
C GLN A 323 -0.20 -15.03 -1.74
N PHE A 324 1.00 -14.63 -1.29
CA PHE A 324 2.26 -15.13 -1.84
C PHE A 324 2.53 -16.61 -1.52
N PRO A 325 2.35 -17.07 -0.27
CA PRO A 325 2.44 -18.50 0.05
C PRO A 325 1.52 -19.37 -0.82
N ILE A 326 0.30 -18.90 -1.10
CA ILE A 326 -0.66 -19.62 -1.95
C ILE A 326 -0.18 -19.66 -3.41
N PHE A 327 0.34 -18.53 -3.92
CA PHE A 327 0.92 -18.48 -5.27
C PHE A 327 2.10 -19.46 -5.40
N PHE A 328 3.01 -19.49 -4.41
CA PHE A 328 4.14 -20.42 -4.39
C PHE A 328 3.70 -21.88 -4.30
N TYR A 329 2.68 -22.18 -3.50
CA TYR A 329 2.10 -23.52 -3.42
C TYR A 329 1.51 -23.96 -4.76
N ASN A 330 0.75 -23.08 -5.42
CA ASN A 330 0.11 -23.38 -6.71
C ASN A 330 1.13 -23.56 -7.84
N ILE A 331 2.20 -22.76 -7.89
CA ILE A 331 3.30 -22.95 -8.84
C ILE A 331 4.07 -24.23 -8.53
N GLY A 332 4.44 -24.43 -7.26
CA GLY A 332 5.28 -25.54 -6.81
C GLY A 332 4.66 -26.91 -7.07
N LYS A 333 3.33 -27.03 -6.92
CA LYS A 333 2.59 -28.27 -7.13
C LYS A 333 2.33 -28.60 -8.62
N THR A 334 2.61 -27.68 -9.54
CA THR A 334 2.32 -27.88 -10.97
C THR A 334 3.18 -29.02 -11.53
N LYS A 335 2.53 -30.12 -11.93
CA LYS A 335 3.18 -31.33 -12.48
C LYS A 335 3.03 -31.49 -13.99
N TYR A 336 2.06 -30.81 -14.59
CA TYR A 336 1.70 -30.95 -16.00
C TYR A 336 1.70 -29.61 -16.70
N VAL A 337 1.90 -29.64 -18.02
CA VAL A 337 1.83 -28.46 -18.87
C VAL A 337 0.36 -28.09 -19.07
N GLY A 338 0.01 -26.84 -18.76
CA GLY A 338 -1.33 -26.30 -18.99
C GLY A 338 -1.47 -25.66 -20.36
N GLU A 339 -2.69 -25.32 -20.75
CA GLU A 339 -2.97 -24.41 -21.85
C GLU A 339 -3.30 -23.04 -21.27
N TYR A 340 -2.63 -21.98 -21.69
CA TYR A 340 -2.94 -20.62 -21.28
C TYR A 340 -4.28 -20.19 -21.88
N ARG A 341 -5.18 -19.70 -21.01
CA ARG A 341 -6.46 -19.09 -21.40
C ARG A 341 -6.61 -17.74 -20.71
N HIS A 342 -7.23 -16.78 -21.37
CA HIS A 342 -7.28 -15.40 -20.86
C HIS A 342 -7.95 -15.25 -19.49
N TYR A 343 -8.93 -16.11 -19.16
CA TYR A 343 -9.57 -16.08 -17.84
C TYR A 343 -8.64 -16.52 -16.70
N MET A 344 -7.53 -17.20 -16.99
CA MET A 344 -6.55 -17.60 -15.97
C MET A 344 -5.82 -16.41 -15.34
N MET A 345 -5.96 -15.21 -15.90
CA MET A 345 -5.49 -13.99 -15.23
C MET A 345 -6.30 -13.66 -13.97
N MET A 346 -7.53 -14.18 -13.84
CA MET A 346 -8.38 -14.05 -12.66
C MET A 346 -8.72 -15.44 -12.13
N GLU A 347 -7.72 -16.13 -11.60
CA GLU A 347 -7.89 -17.48 -11.08
C GLU A 347 -8.80 -17.47 -9.83
N ILE A 348 -10.10 -17.74 -10.05
CA ILE A 348 -11.16 -17.66 -9.04
C ILE A 348 -10.87 -18.59 -7.86
N LEU A 349 -10.35 -19.79 -8.14
CA LEU A 349 -10.01 -20.77 -7.11
C LEU A 349 -8.89 -20.27 -6.20
N GLU A 350 -7.83 -19.71 -6.79
CA GLU A 350 -6.72 -19.11 -6.05
C GLU A 350 -7.21 -17.93 -5.20
N THR A 351 -8.00 -17.03 -5.78
CA THR A 351 -8.57 -15.88 -5.07
C THR A 351 -9.46 -16.33 -3.90
N THR A 352 -10.26 -17.36 -4.11
CA THR A 352 -11.13 -17.93 -3.07
C THR A 352 -10.30 -18.55 -1.95
N ALA A 353 -9.24 -19.29 -2.27
CA ALA A 353 -8.32 -19.86 -1.29
C ALA A 353 -7.63 -18.77 -0.46
N VAL A 354 -7.20 -17.67 -1.11
CA VAL A 354 -6.61 -16.50 -0.44
C VAL A 354 -7.59 -15.94 0.57
N ILE A 355 -8.84 -15.68 0.18
CA ILE A 355 -9.86 -15.10 1.07
C ILE A 355 -10.14 -16.04 2.25
N LEU A 356 -10.34 -17.34 2.00
CA LEU A 356 -10.67 -18.31 3.06
C LEU A 356 -9.52 -18.44 4.07
N LEU A 357 -8.28 -18.57 3.60
CA LEU A 357 -7.11 -18.68 4.49
C LEU A 357 -6.81 -17.36 5.22
N SER A 358 -7.11 -16.22 4.60
CA SER A 358 -7.02 -14.91 5.28
C SER A 358 -8.00 -14.81 6.44
N ILE A 359 -9.25 -15.25 6.22
CA ILE A 359 -10.27 -15.30 7.27
C ILE A 359 -9.82 -16.22 8.40
N ALA A 360 -9.30 -17.41 8.07
CA ALA A 360 -8.77 -18.33 9.07
C ALA A 360 -7.64 -17.69 9.88
N LEU A 361 -6.66 -17.06 9.24
CA LEU A 361 -5.54 -16.38 9.92
C LEU A 361 -6.03 -15.25 10.83
N THR A 362 -6.96 -14.43 10.36
CA THR A 362 -7.53 -13.34 11.17
C THR A 362 -8.28 -13.88 12.40
N LEU A 363 -9.03 -14.97 12.25
CA LEU A 363 -9.80 -15.56 13.36
C LEU A 363 -8.91 -16.29 14.37
N THR A 364 -7.87 -16.99 13.93
CA THR A 364 -7.02 -17.83 14.78
C THR A 364 -5.84 -17.10 15.41
N VAL A 365 -5.32 -16.06 14.74
CA VAL A 365 -4.14 -15.31 15.19
C VAL A 365 -4.50 -13.88 15.52
N GLU A 366 -5.01 -13.11 14.55
CA GLU A 366 -5.18 -11.66 14.75
C GLU A 366 -6.15 -11.33 15.89
N MET A 367 -7.36 -11.91 15.90
CA MET A 367 -8.37 -11.61 16.91
C MET A 367 -7.95 -11.99 18.34
N PRO A 368 -7.38 -13.19 18.61
CA PRO A 368 -6.86 -13.53 19.93
C PRO A 368 -5.75 -12.60 20.41
N PHE A 369 -4.79 -12.25 19.55
CA PHE A 369 -3.71 -11.34 19.93
C PHE A 369 -4.20 -9.91 20.17
N GLN A 370 -5.22 -9.45 19.46
CA GLN A 370 -5.88 -8.17 19.77
C GLN A 370 -6.57 -8.18 21.13
N LYS A 371 -7.21 -9.30 21.53
CA LYS A 371 -7.77 -9.45 22.88
C LYS A 371 -6.68 -9.50 23.94
N LEU A 372 -5.59 -10.22 23.68
CA LEU A 372 -4.43 -10.30 24.58
C LEU A 372 -3.81 -8.93 24.80
N LYS A 373 -3.64 -8.13 23.75
CA LYS A 373 -3.18 -6.74 23.83
C LYS A 373 -4.06 -5.92 24.79
N LYS A 374 -5.39 -6.02 24.67
CA LYS A 374 -6.33 -5.31 25.56
C LYS A 374 -6.19 -5.75 27.01
N ALA A 375 -6.00 -7.05 27.25
CA ALA A 375 -5.82 -7.59 28.59
C ALA A 375 -4.47 -7.26 29.23
N LEU A 376 -3.39 -7.16 28.44
CA LEU A 376 -2.03 -6.93 28.95
C LEU A 376 -1.69 -5.46 29.17
N LEU A 377 -2.26 -4.56 28.37
CA LEU A 377 -1.81 -3.17 28.33
C LEU A 377 -2.78 -2.20 29.04
N ASP A 378 -3.99 -2.60 29.44
CA ASP A 378 -5.04 -1.70 29.96
C ASP A 378 -5.25 -0.43 29.10
N ILE A 379 -4.83 -0.48 27.83
CA ILE A 379 -5.00 0.62 26.88
C ILE A 379 -6.43 0.52 26.35
N GLU A 380 -7.35 1.24 26.99
CA GLU A 380 -8.65 1.54 26.41
C GLU A 380 -8.45 2.25 25.06
N GLU A 381 -8.88 1.61 23.98
CA GLU A 381 -9.02 2.30 22.70
C GLU A 381 -9.99 3.47 22.90
N PRO A 382 -9.64 4.71 22.46
CA PRO A 382 -10.63 5.76 22.44
C PRO A 382 -11.77 5.28 21.53
N LEU A 383 -12.95 5.09 22.13
CA LEU A 383 -14.19 4.78 21.42
C LEU A 383 -14.28 5.68 20.18
N PRO A 384 -14.69 5.15 19.01
CA PRO A 384 -14.93 5.98 17.84
C PRO A 384 -15.86 7.11 18.26
N ALA A 385 -15.44 8.36 18.03
CA ALA A 385 -16.22 9.54 18.39
C ALA A 385 -17.65 9.33 17.86
N LYS A 386 -18.62 9.29 18.77
CA LYS A 386 -20.04 9.27 18.39
C LYS A 386 -20.23 10.44 17.40
N PRO A 387 -20.86 10.23 16.24
CA PRO A 387 -21.18 11.34 15.37
C PRO A 387 -21.98 12.35 16.20
N ASP A 388 -21.48 13.58 16.30
CA ASP A 388 -22.16 14.65 17.00
C ASP A 388 -23.61 14.67 16.51
N LYS A 389 -24.54 14.40 17.42
CA LYS A 389 -25.97 14.57 17.14
C LYS A 389 -26.11 16.02 16.69
N ILE A 390 -26.41 16.20 15.41
CA ILE A 390 -26.79 17.48 14.81
C ILE A 390 -27.83 18.10 15.74
N LYS A 391 -27.44 19.11 16.51
CA LYS A 391 -28.38 19.94 17.24
C LYS A 391 -29.27 20.57 16.17
N LYS A 392 -30.54 20.14 16.11
CA LYS A 392 -31.55 20.76 15.26
C LYS A 392 -31.55 22.27 15.54
N PRO A 393 -31.58 23.12 14.51
CA PRO A 393 -31.73 24.55 14.72
C PRO A 393 -33.04 24.80 15.46
N ILE A 394 -32.97 25.60 16.52
CA ILE A 394 -34.13 26.12 17.23
C ILE A 394 -34.89 27.00 16.25
N THR A 395 -36.07 26.54 15.82
CA THR A 395 -37.00 27.33 15.01
C THR A 395 -37.54 28.46 15.88
N ILE A 396 -37.02 29.67 15.71
CA ILE A 396 -37.63 30.88 16.27
C ILE A 396 -38.89 31.14 15.44
N SER A 397 -40.05 30.75 15.98
CA SER A 397 -41.35 31.13 15.46
C SER A 397 -41.49 32.65 15.58
N ARG A 398 -41.42 33.34 14.44
CA ARG A 398 -41.82 34.75 14.35
C ARG A 398 -43.34 34.76 14.18
N LYS A 399 -44.08 34.90 15.28
CA LYS A 399 -45.49 35.25 15.24
C LYS A 399 -45.62 36.65 14.64
N SER A 400 -46.18 36.71 13.44
CA SER A 400 -46.87 37.89 12.91
C SER A 400 -48.34 37.73 13.23
N GLU A 401 -48.82 38.42 14.28
CA GLU A 401 -50.24 38.69 14.45
C GLU A 401 -50.39 40.21 14.29
N LEU A 402 -50.97 40.59 13.14
CA LEU A 402 -51.68 41.84 12.95
C LEU A 402 -52.98 41.74 13.75
N GLY A 403 -53.27 42.79 14.51
CA GLY A 403 -54.47 42.96 15.33
C GLY A 403 -54.29 44.19 16.20
#